data_AF-A0A658P0G1-F1
#
_entry.id   AF-A0A658P0G1-F1
#
_cell.length_a   1.000
_cell.length_b   1.000
_cell.length_c   1.000
_cell.angle_alpha   90.00
_cell.angle_beta   90.00
_cell.angle_gamma   90.00
#
_symmetry.space_group_name_H-M   'P 1'
#
loop_
_entity.id
_entity.type
_entity.pdbx_description
1 polymer ?
#
loop_
_entity_poly.entity_id
_entity_poly.type
_entity_poly.pdbx_seq_one_letter_code
_entity_poly.pdbx_strand_id
1 'polypeptide(L)' 'MITETLLTEDKLVDMLFITTITGLTDKWFYKLIKDGEFPKPIKLGRSSRWLQSEVENWLRERVKASRS' A
#
# COMPACT_ATOMS: atom_id res chain seq x y z
N MET A 1 -17.64 9.37 -4.34
CA MET A 1 -17.29 10.75 -3.94
C MET A 1 -15.85 10.71 -3.48
N ILE A 2 -14.98 11.50 -4.08
CA ILE A 2 -13.58 11.62 -3.63
C ILE A 2 -13.66 12.57 -2.45
N THR A 3 -13.58 12.05 -1.22
CA THR A 3 -13.45 12.91 -0.05
C THR A 3 -12.11 13.62 -0.22
N GLU A 4 -12.13 14.95 -0.22
CA GLU A 4 -10.90 15.75 -0.28
C GLU A 4 -10.20 15.60 1.07
N THR A 5 -9.40 14.54 1.21
CA THR A 5 -8.55 14.31 2.37
C THR A 5 -7.52 15.44 2.39
N LEU A 6 -7.39 16.12 3.54
CA LEU A 6 -6.36 17.14 3.65
C LEU A 6 -4.99 16.49 3.42
N LEU A 7 -4.09 17.16 2.70
CA LEU A 7 -2.75 16.62 2.35
C LEU A 7 -1.97 16.13 3.59
N THR A 8 -2.32 16.61 4.77
CA THR A 8 -1.73 16.25 6.07
C THR A 8 -2.33 15.01 6.73
N GLU A 9 -3.46 14.49 6.25
CA GLU A 9 -4.20 13.39 6.89
C GLU A 9 -3.76 12.02 6.36
N ASP A 10 -3.37 11.90 5.09
CA ASP A 10 -2.91 10.63 4.50
C ASP A 10 -1.42 10.67 4.18
N LYS A 11 -0.66 9.91 4.96
CA LYS A 11 0.81 9.90 4.87
C LYS A 11 1.28 9.04 3.71
N LEU A 12 2.37 9.47 3.08
CA LEU A 12 3.08 8.67 2.10
C LEU A 12 4.03 7.69 2.80
N VAL A 13 3.83 6.39 2.57
CA VAL A 13 4.67 5.31 3.11
C VAL A 13 5.56 4.71 2.02
N ASP A 14 6.67 4.07 2.41
CA ASP A 14 7.55 3.32 1.50
C ASP A 14 7.47 1.82 1.71
N MET A 15 8.22 1.08 0.88
CA MET A 15 8.35 -0.37 0.96
C MET A 15 8.89 -0.84 2.31
N LEU A 16 9.78 -0.07 2.96
CA LEU A 16 10.32 -0.44 4.27
C LEU A 16 9.20 -0.42 5.32
N PHE A 17 8.38 0.63 5.34
CA PHE A 17 7.19 0.68 6.20
C PHE A 17 6.26 -0.52 5.96
N ILE A 18 5.92 -0.79 4.70
CA ILE A 18 5.01 -1.88 4.32
C ILE A 18 5.54 -3.25 4.76
N THR A 19 6.80 -3.54 4.49
CA THR A 19 7.44 -4.81 4.88
C THR A 19 7.57 -4.94 6.40
N THR A 20 7.81 -3.84 7.11
CA THR A 20 7.87 -3.82 8.58
C THR A 20 6.53 -4.17 9.21
N ILE A 21 5.42 -3.58 8.73
CA ILE A 21 4.10 -3.83 9.33
C ILE A 21 3.51 -5.19 8.94
N THR A 22 3.90 -5.74 7.80
CA THR A 22 3.36 -7.02 7.30
C THR A 22 4.22 -8.22 7.65
N GLY A 23 5.51 -8.01 7.97
CA GLY A 23 6.49 -9.10 8.15
C GLY A 23 6.80 -9.85 6.85
N LEU A 24 6.41 -9.32 5.69
CA LEU A 24 6.60 -9.93 4.38
C LEU A 24 7.74 -9.24 3.62
N THR A 25 8.36 -9.97 2.69
CA THR A 25 9.49 -9.47 1.90
C THR A 25 9.03 -8.48 0.82
N ASP A 26 9.86 -7.50 0.52
CA ASP A 26 9.70 -6.56 -0.60
C ASP A 26 9.53 -7.27 -1.96
N LYS A 27 10.27 -8.35 -2.22
CA LYS A 27 10.18 -9.17 -3.44
C LYS A 27 8.76 -9.69 -3.69
N TRP A 28 8.06 -10.07 -2.62
CA TRP A 28 6.68 -10.53 -2.72
C TRP A 28 5.73 -9.38 -3.10
N PHE A 29 5.90 -8.20 -2.51
CA PHE A 29 5.13 -7.02 -2.91
C PHE A 29 5.42 -6.59 -4.35
N TYR A 30 6.68 -6.62 -4.81
CA TYR A 30 6.99 -6.34 -6.20
C TYR A 30 6.33 -7.32 -7.17
N LYS A 31 6.21 -8.60 -6.78
CA LYS A 31 5.42 -9.57 -7.55
C LYS A 31 3.95 -9.14 -7.60
N LEU A 32 3.32 -8.82 -6.47
CA LEU A 32 1.93 -8.39 -6.45
C LEU A 32 1.67 -7.11 -7.26
N ILE A 33 2.60 -6.14 -7.21
CA ILE A 33 2.52 -4.92 -8.03
C ILE A 33 2.54 -5.26 -9.52
N LYS A 34 3.38 -6.22 -9.92
CA LYS A 34 3.45 -6.71 -11.32
C LYS A 34 2.16 -7.42 -11.72
N ASP A 35 1.60 -8.21 -10.81
CA ASP A 35 0.39 -9.01 -11.04
C ASP A 35 -0.89 -8.15 -10.92
N GLY A 36 -0.77 -6.88 -10.53
CA GLY A 36 -1.90 -5.96 -10.35
C GLY A 36 -2.71 -6.19 -9.07
N GLU A 37 -2.18 -7.00 -8.15
CA GLU A 37 -2.82 -7.40 -6.90
C GLU A 37 -2.47 -6.51 -5.70
N PHE A 38 -1.56 -5.55 -5.87
CA PHE A 38 -1.20 -4.54 -4.85
C PHE A 38 -1.23 -3.14 -5.48
N PRO A 39 -1.58 -2.09 -4.72
CA PRO A 39 -1.60 -0.72 -5.24
C PRO A 39 -0.31 -0.33 -5.93
N LYS A 40 -0.42 0.36 -7.08
CA LYS A 40 0.76 0.83 -7.82
C LYS A 40 1.40 2.00 -7.07
N PRO A 41 2.74 2.09 -7.00
CA PRO A 41 3.39 3.20 -6.33
C PRO A 41 3.19 4.52 -7.06
N ILE A 42 3.02 5.58 -6.29
CA ILE A 42 3.24 6.97 -6.69
C ILE A 42 4.74 7.20 -6.84
N LYS A 43 5.17 7.63 -8.03
CA LYS A 43 6.59 7.88 -8.33
C LYS A 43 6.96 9.32 -8.03
N LEU A 44 7.88 9.51 -7.08
CA LEU A 44 8.52 10.79 -6.74
C LEU A 44 10.01 10.69 -7.08
N GLY A 45 10.31 10.78 -8.38
CA GLY A 45 11.64 10.48 -8.92
C GLY A 45 11.99 9.00 -8.75
N ARG A 46 13.09 8.72 -8.05
CA ARG A 46 13.53 7.34 -7.73
C ARG A 46 12.71 6.71 -6.59
N SER A 47 12.01 7.54 -5.82
CA SER A 47 11.23 7.09 -4.67
C SER A 47 9.88 6.53 -5.13
N SER A 48 9.54 5.37 -4.60
CA SER A 48 8.20 4.79 -4.74
C SER A 48 7.47 4.96 -3.42
N ARG A 49 6.29 5.60 -3.47
CA ARG A 49 5.46 5.88 -2.30
C ARG A 49 4.05 5.36 -2.51
N TRP A 50 3.34 5.13 -1.41
CA TRP A 50 1.92 4.77 -1.41
C TRP A 50 1.20 5.63 -0.39
N LEU A 51 -0.09 5.90 -0.62
CA LEU A 51 -0.94 6.41 0.44
C LEU A 51 -1.06 5.33 1.52
N GLN A 52 -0.90 5.72 2.78
CA GLN A 52 -1.06 4.80 3.90
C GLN A 52 -2.45 4.18 3.88
N SER A 53 -3.48 4.98 3.59
CA SER A 53 -4.86 4.51 3.50
C SER A 53 -5.06 3.42 2.44
N GLU A 54 -4.39 3.51 1.28
CA GLU A 54 -4.46 2.48 0.22
C GLU A 54 -3.88 1.16 0.70
N VAL A 55 -2.72 1.20 1.36
CA VAL A 55 -2.06 0.01 1.92
C VAL A 55 -2.94 -0.62 3.00
N GLU A 56 -3.51 0.19 3.90
CA GLU A 56 -4.39 -0.31 4.95
C GLU A 56 -5.69 -0.90 4.39
N ASN A 57 -6.29 -0.27 3.38
CA ASN A 57 -7.50 -0.79 2.74
C ASN A 57 -7.24 -2.14 2.08
N TRP A 58 -6.12 -2.26 1.37
CA TRP A 58 -5.68 -3.53 0.80
C TRP A 58 -5.48 -4.63 1.87
N LEU A 59 -4.90 -4.28 3.03
CA LEU A 59 -4.78 -5.22 4.15
C LEU A 59 -6.15 -5.63 4.70
N ARG A 60 -7.07 -4.67 4.87
CA ARG A 60 -8.44 -4.94 5.33
C ARG A 60 -9.18 -5.90 4.41
N GLU A 61 -9.03 -5.75 3.09
CA GLU A 61 -9.60 -6.67 2.09
C GLU A 61 -9.06 -8.09 2.25
N ARG A 62 -7.75 -8.26 2.43
CA ARG A 62 -7.11 -9.57 2.68
C ARG A 62 -7.62 -10.23 3.96
N VAL A 63 -7.77 -9.45 5.04
CA VAL A 63 -8.33 -9.96 6.31
C VAL A 63 -9.78 -10.40 6.11
N LYS A 64 -10.59 -9.60 5.42
CA LYS A 64 -11.99 -9.93 5.13
C LYS A 64 -12.11 -11.21 4.30
N ALA A 65 -11.31 -11.34 3.24
CA ALA A 65 -11.29 -12.53 2.39
C ALA A 65 -10.81 -13.79 3.13
N SER A 66 -9.94 -13.65 4.15
CA SER A 66 -9.49 -14.77 4.98
C SER A 66 -10.51 -15.21 6.05
N ARG A 67 -11.57 -14.44 6.27
CA ARG A 67 -12.59 -14.67 7.31
C ARG A 67 -13.99 -14.88 6.74
N SER A 68 -14.13 -14.79 5.41
CA SER A 68 -15.33 -15.13 4.66
C SER A 68 -15.40 -16.59 4.29
#